data_AF-A0A6S7ILU6-F1
#
_entry.id   AF-A0A6S7ILU6-F1
#
_cell.length_a   1.000
_cell.length_b   1.000
_cell.length_c   1.000
_cell.angle_alpha   90.00
_cell.angle_beta   90.00
_cell.angle_gamma   90.00
#
_symmetry.space_group_name_H-M   'P 1'
#
loop_
_entity.id
_entity.type
_entity.pdbx_description
1 polymer ?
#
loop_
_entity_poly.entity_id
_entity_poly.type
_entity_poly.pdbx_seq_one_letter_code
_entity_poly.pdbx_strand_id
1 'polypeptide(L)'
;MSHVPHLIKTARNCLIVDHERKRNEQIKPYESADDERLLVWMKDTFMKYFDDWKTSIKTTKGNFTLKEKRCFCLIRHMKALRYQLTPMLKAINFLISEGFSIKYVLLEHFMQDVIEDYFGHQGTQRGRSDNPSAEQFGYNKLTIAVKRDIVTSVSGNTGGQYGKAK
;
A
#
# COMPACT_ATOMS: atom_id res chain seq x y z
N MET A 1 17.17 23.89 0.70
CA MET A 1 15.87 24.48 0.28
C MET A 1 15.12 23.41 -0.52
N SER A 2 14.50 22.38 0.05
CA SER A 2 13.36 22.31 0.99
C SER A 2 12.04 22.87 0.47
N HIS A 3 11.57 22.42 -0.70
CA HIS A 3 10.16 22.55 -1.08
C HIS A 3 9.63 21.25 -1.71
N VAL A 4 9.27 20.29 -0.86
CA VAL A 4 8.33 19.20 -1.20
C VAL A 4 7.26 18.99 -0.10
N PRO A 5 6.56 20.02 0.45
CA PRO A 5 5.62 19.78 1.55
C PRO A 5 4.15 19.56 1.10
N HIS A 6 3.83 19.79 -0.17
CA HIS A 6 2.42 19.93 -0.61
C HIS A 6 1.83 18.65 -1.21
N LEU A 7 2.64 17.82 -1.89
CA LEU A 7 2.25 16.51 -2.46
C LEU A 7 1.74 15.49 -1.42
N ILE A 8 2.05 15.71 -0.14
CA ILE A 8 1.70 14.81 0.96
C ILE A 8 0.38 15.24 1.63
N LYS A 9 -0.01 16.52 1.59
CA LYS A 9 -1.06 17.02 2.48
C LYS A 9 -2.49 16.70 2.02
N THR A 10 -2.80 16.75 0.73
CA THR A 10 -4.21 16.82 0.30
C THR A 10 -4.87 15.45 0.13
N ALA A 11 -4.18 14.45 -0.42
CA ALA A 11 -4.72 13.08 -0.53
C ALA A 11 -4.66 12.32 0.80
N ARG A 12 -3.73 12.69 1.69
CA ARG A 12 -3.36 11.88 2.86
C ARG A 12 -4.05 12.32 4.16
N ASN A 13 -4.56 13.55 4.22
CA ASN A 13 -5.45 13.96 5.32
C ASN A 13 -6.79 13.20 5.30
N CYS A 14 -7.25 12.71 4.13
CA CYS A 14 -8.46 11.90 4.03
C CYS A 14 -8.34 10.57 4.79
N LEU A 15 -7.14 9.98 4.85
CA LEU A 15 -6.94 8.65 5.43
C LEU A 15 -7.10 8.62 6.95
N ILE A 16 -6.74 9.72 7.62
CA ILE A 16 -6.85 9.83 9.08
C ILE A 16 -8.31 9.76 9.53
N VAL A 17 -9.20 10.45 8.81
CA VAL A 17 -10.64 10.53 9.12
C VAL A 17 -11.49 9.57 8.29
N ASP A 18 -10.89 8.82 7.37
CA ASP A 18 -11.64 7.94 6.46
C ASP A 18 -12.33 6.81 7.19
N HIS A 19 -11.76 6.37 8.32
CA HIS A 19 -12.37 5.38 9.20
C HIS A 19 -13.72 5.87 9.76
N GLU A 20 -13.85 7.17 10.05
CA GLU A 20 -15.09 7.80 10.50
C GLU A 20 -16.08 7.89 9.33
N ARG A 21 -15.63 8.39 8.17
CA ARG A 21 -16.47 8.57 6.98
C ARG A 21 -17.02 7.24 6.45
N LYS A 22 -16.16 6.23 6.36
CA LYS A 22 -16.50 4.89 5.84
C LYS A 22 -17.09 3.99 6.93
N ARG A 23 -17.11 4.43 8.19
CA ARG A 23 -17.54 3.65 9.36
C ARG A 23 -16.85 2.28 9.40
N ASN A 24 -15.53 2.28 9.26
CA ASN A 24 -14.71 1.08 9.26
C ASN A 24 -13.50 1.22 10.18
N GLU A 25 -13.51 0.49 11.29
CA GLU A 25 -12.44 0.53 12.30
C GLU A 25 -11.15 -0.14 11.81
N GLN A 26 -11.20 -1.00 10.79
CA GLN A 26 -10.01 -1.68 10.26
C GLN A 26 -9.04 -0.73 9.57
N ILE A 27 -9.53 0.41 9.07
CA ILE A 27 -8.71 1.45 8.42
C ILE A 27 -8.35 2.59 9.39
N LYS A 28 -8.71 2.47 10.67
CA LYS A 28 -8.32 3.47 11.68
C LYS A 28 -6.78 3.51 11.79
N PRO A 29 -6.16 4.70 11.90
CA PRO A 29 -4.74 4.80 12.18
C PRO A 29 -4.32 4.00 13.42
N TYR A 30 -3.08 3.52 13.45
CA TYR A 30 -2.52 2.82 14.61
C TYR A 30 -2.00 3.83 15.62
N GLU A 31 -2.62 3.88 16.79
CA GLU A 31 -2.32 4.89 17.83
C GLU A 31 -1.59 4.28 19.03
N SER A 32 -1.61 2.95 19.15
CA SER A 32 -1.00 2.21 20.26
C SER A 32 -0.18 1.03 19.75
N ALA A 33 0.91 0.72 20.45
CA ALA A 33 1.69 -0.50 20.21
C ALA A 33 0.93 -1.76 20.65
N ASP A 34 -0.05 -1.59 21.55
CA ASP A 34 -0.92 -2.67 22.06
C ASP A 34 -2.20 -2.83 21.22
N ASP A 35 -2.25 -2.25 20.02
CA ASP A 35 -3.41 -2.37 19.14
C ASP A 35 -3.64 -3.83 18.76
N GLU A 36 -4.83 -4.36 19.10
CA GLU A 36 -5.20 -5.75 18.84
C GLU A 36 -5.11 -6.11 17.34
N ARG A 37 -5.32 -5.14 16.44
CA ARG A 37 -5.20 -5.36 14.99
C ARG A 37 -3.76 -5.66 14.58
N LEU A 38 -2.76 -5.08 15.27
CA LEU A 38 -1.34 -5.34 15.03
C LEU A 38 -0.88 -6.61 15.74
N LEU A 39 -1.16 -6.73 17.04
CA LEU A 39 -0.63 -7.82 17.86
C LEU A 39 -1.42 -9.11 17.69
N VAL A 40 -2.73 -9.07 17.85
CA VAL A 40 -3.56 -10.29 17.86
C VAL A 40 -3.87 -10.74 16.44
N TRP A 41 -4.32 -9.81 15.59
CA TRP A 41 -4.73 -10.18 14.24
C TRP A 41 -3.53 -10.42 13.32
N MET A 42 -2.66 -9.43 13.12
CA MET A 42 -1.59 -9.54 12.11
C MET A 42 -0.48 -10.51 12.54
N LYS A 43 -0.03 -10.44 13.79
CA LYS A 43 1.10 -11.26 14.27
C LYS A 43 0.67 -12.65 14.69
N ASP A 44 -0.44 -12.82 15.42
CA ASP A 44 -0.79 -14.13 15.99
C ASP A 44 -1.80 -14.91 15.13
N THR A 45 -2.80 -14.23 14.56
CA THR A 45 -3.87 -14.90 13.79
C THR A 45 -3.47 -15.13 12.34
N PHE A 46 -3.04 -14.08 11.65
CA PHE A 46 -2.73 -14.12 10.22
C PHE A 46 -1.46 -14.91 9.93
N MET A 47 -0.41 -14.76 10.75
CA MET A 47 0.80 -15.58 10.60
C MET A 47 0.54 -17.06 10.88
N LYS A 48 -0.26 -17.37 11.91
CA LYS A 48 -0.64 -18.75 12.21
C LYS A 48 -1.46 -19.37 11.09
N TYR A 49 -2.41 -18.62 10.53
CA TYR A 49 -3.15 -19.06 9.35
C TYR A 49 -2.21 -19.47 8.21
N PHE A 50 -1.11 -18.75 7.98
CA PHE A 50 -0.14 -19.15 6.97
C PHE A 50 0.61 -20.44 7.30
N ASP A 51 0.97 -20.64 8.56
CA ASP A 51 1.64 -21.87 9.00
C ASP A 51 0.70 -23.08 8.91
N ASP A 52 -0.58 -22.90 9.27
CA ASP A 52 -1.63 -23.91 9.15
C ASP A 52 -1.92 -24.24 7.68
N TRP A 53 -2.03 -23.23 6.84
CA TRP A 53 -2.26 -23.38 5.40
C TRP A 53 -1.07 -24.04 4.68
N LYS A 54 0.17 -23.71 5.06
CA LYS A 54 1.37 -24.40 4.57
C LYS A 54 1.39 -25.86 5.01
N THR A 55 0.92 -26.14 6.23
CA THR A 55 0.82 -27.50 6.76
C THR A 55 -0.23 -28.29 6.01
N SER A 56 -1.40 -27.71 5.76
CA SER A 56 -2.49 -28.37 5.02
C SER A 56 -2.06 -28.79 3.61
N ILE A 57 -1.32 -27.96 2.87
CA ILE A 57 -0.78 -28.33 1.56
C ILE A 57 0.17 -29.53 1.65
N LYS A 58 1.02 -29.58 2.67
CA LYS A 58 1.95 -30.71 2.87
C LYS A 58 1.23 -32.00 3.24
N THR A 59 0.19 -31.90 4.04
CA THR A 59 -0.55 -33.06 4.59
C THR A 59 -1.76 -33.47 3.75
N THR A 60 -2.10 -32.70 2.71
CA THR A 60 -3.20 -33.04 1.78
C THR A 60 -2.95 -34.41 1.16
N LYS A 61 -3.85 -35.35 1.46
CA LYS A 61 -3.84 -36.71 0.89
C LYS A 61 -4.31 -36.66 -0.57
N GLY A 62 -3.55 -37.27 -1.46
CA GLY A 62 -3.84 -37.35 -2.89
C GLY A 62 -2.56 -37.46 -3.72
N ASN A 63 -2.64 -38.10 -4.90
CA ASN A 63 -1.54 -38.23 -5.86
C ASN A 63 -1.31 -36.91 -6.61
N PHE A 64 -1.05 -35.83 -5.89
CA PHE A 64 -0.66 -34.56 -6.51
C PHE A 64 0.80 -34.65 -6.93
N THR A 65 1.05 -34.41 -8.22
CA THR A 65 2.38 -34.27 -8.79
C THR A 65 3.13 -33.12 -8.12
N LEU A 66 4.47 -33.18 -8.15
CA LEU A 66 5.32 -32.09 -7.63
C LEU A 66 5.01 -30.74 -8.32
N LYS A 67 4.52 -30.76 -9.56
CA LYS A 67 4.08 -29.59 -10.32
C LYS A 67 2.77 -29.01 -9.78
N GLU A 68 1.78 -29.84 -9.46
CA GLU A 68 0.53 -29.41 -8.83
C GLU A 68 0.77 -28.88 -7.42
N LYS A 69 1.69 -29.50 -6.67
CA LYS A 69 2.14 -28.98 -5.37
C LYS A 69 2.92 -27.67 -5.48
N ARG A 70 3.59 -27.41 -6.61
CA ARG A 70 4.26 -26.13 -6.92
C ARG A 70 3.28 -25.07 -7.45
N CYS A 71 2.18 -25.46 -8.10
CA CYS A 71 1.07 -24.58 -8.49
C CYS A 71 0.35 -23.96 -7.27
N PHE A 72 0.60 -24.43 -6.05
CA PHE A 72 0.40 -23.63 -4.84
C PHE A 72 1.46 -22.52 -4.77
N CYS A 73 1.50 -21.66 -5.81
CA CYS A 73 2.42 -20.54 -6.03
C CYS A 73 2.57 -19.66 -4.79
N LEU A 74 1.59 -19.69 -3.89
CA LEU A 74 1.61 -19.01 -2.61
C LEU A 74 2.85 -19.35 -1.74
N ILE A 75 3.49 -20.55 -1.73
CA ILE A 75 4.58 -20.80 -0.75
C ILE A 75 5.77 -19.83 -0.89
N ARG A 76 6.19 -19.50 -2.13
CA ARG A 76 7.26 -18.51 -2.38
C ARG A 76 6.81 -17.11 -1.98
N HIS A 77 5.58 -16.74 -2.33
CA HIS A 77 4.97 -15.47 -1.96
C HIS A 77 4.79 -15.35 -0.43
N MET A 78 4.51 -16.46 0.27
CA MET A 78 4.33 -16.48 1.72
C MET A 78 5.62 -16.23 2.48
N LYS A 79 6.75 -16.76 2.00
CA LYS A 79 8.06 -16.43 2.59
C LYS A 79 8.36 -14.94 2.43
N ALA A 80 8.10 -14.39 1.26
CA ALA A 80 8.31 -12.96 0.99
C ALA A 80 7.41 -12.08 1.87
N LEU A 81 6.14 -12.45 2.00
CA LEU A 81 5.16 -11.73 2.80
C LEU A 81 5.53 -11.74 4.30
N ARG A 82 5.95 -12.87 4.85
CA ARG A 82 6.45 -12.95 6.24
C ARG A 82 7.70 -12.09 6.45
N TYR A 83 8.60 -12.07 5.46
CA TYR A 83 9.82 -11.25 5.51
C TYR A 83 9.51 -9.75 5.46
N GLN A 84 8.43 -9.33 4.81
CA GLN A 84 8.01 -7.92 4.75
C GLN A 84 7.20 -7.50 5.99
N LEU A 85 6.28 -8.33 6.47
CA LEU A 85 5.42 -8.00 7.62
C LEU A 85 6.19 -7.94 8.94
N THR A 86 7.19 -8.79 9.15
CA THR A 86 7.98 -8.80 10.39
C THR A 86 8.69 -7.46 10.67
N PRO A 87 9.50 -6.89 9.75
CA PRO A 87 10.12 -5.59 9.96
C PRO A 87 9.10 -4.44 9.97
N MET A 88 8.01 -4.54 9.21
CA MET A 88 6.93 -3.55 9.23
C MET A 88 6.28 -3.44 10.62
N LEU A 89 5.90 -4.56 11.23
CA LEU A 89 5.35 -4.59 12.59
C LEU A 89 6.33 -4.05 13.62
N LYS A 90 7.62 -4.41 13.51
CA LYS A 90 8.67 -3.87 14.38
C LYS A 90 8.82 -2.36 14.21
N ALA A 91 8.77 -1.85 12.98
CA ALA A 91 8.87 -0.42 12.70
C ALA A 91 7.66 0.34 13.25
N ILE A 92 6.44 -0.19 13.09
CA ILE A 92 5.23 0.42 13.66
C ILE A 92 5.33 0.50 15.18
N ASN A 93 5.69 -0.61 15.84
CA ASN A 93 5.88 -0.63 17.28
C ASN A 93 6.98 0.34 17.73
N PHE A 94 8.12 0.38 17.04
CA PHE A 94 9.20 1.32 17.35
C PHE A 94 8.77 2.79 17.21
N LEU A 95 8.04 3.13 16.14
CA LEU A 95 7.57 4.48 15.87
C LEU A 95 6.54 4.97 16.91
N ILE A 96 5.71 4.05 17.43
CA ILE A 96 4.70 4.37 18.45
C ILE A 96 5.30 4.36 19.87
N SER A 97 6.22 3.43 20.17
CA SER A 97 6.73 3.20 21.53
C SER A 97 7.99 3.98 21.89
N GLU A 98 8.98 4.11 20.98
CA GLU A 98 10.34 4.49 21.39
C GLU A 98 10.82 5.88 20.95
N GLY A 99 10.34 6.43 19.82
CA GLY A 99 11.18 7.40 19.11
C GLY A 99 10.67 8.83 18.96
N PHE A 100 9.38 9.05 18.79
CA PHE A 100 8.89 10.31 18.24
C PHE A 100 7.49 10.56 18.78
N SER A 101 7.12 11.81 19.09
CA SER A 101 5.74 12.19 19.48
C SER A 101 4.74 12.03 18.31
N ILE A 102 4.75 10.86 17.68
CA ILE A 102 3.90 10.45 16.57
C ILE A 102 2.58 10.03 17.18
N LYS A 103 1.51 10.74 16.82
CA LYS A 103 0.16 10.46 17.33
C LYS A 103 -0.43 9.18 16.76
N TYR A 104 -0.02 8.80 15.55
CA TYR A 104 -0.53 7.63 14.85
C TYR A 104 0.39 7.21 13.70
N VAL A 105 0.27 5.96 13.29
CA VAL A 105 0.93 5.38 12.13
C VAL A 105 -0.11 4.87 11.13
N LEU A 106 0.11 5.14 9.84
CA LEU A 106 -0.72 4.65 8.74
C LEU A 106 0.01 3.53 8.01
N LEU A 107 -0.57 2.33 7.97
CA LEU A 107 0.03 1.18 7.28
C LEU A 107 0.18 1.39 5.78
N GLU A 108 -0.72 2.15 5.17
CA GLU A 108 -0.68 2.51 3.75
C GLU A 108 0.63 3.20 3.34
N HIS A 109 1.33 3.85 4.28
CA HIS A 109 2.63 4.46 3.99
C HIS A 109 3.79 3.46 3.89
N PHE A 110 3.58 2.21 4.31
CA PHE A 110 4.53 1.12 4.08
C PHE A 110 4.30 0.43 2.73
N MET A 111 3.24 0.78 2.01
CA MET A 111 2.89 0.19 0.71
C MET A 111 3.53 0.96 -0.44
N GLN A 112 3.79 0.27 -1.55
CA GLN A 112 4.40 0.85 -2.76
C GLN A 112 3.39 1.65 -3.61
N ASP A 113 2.12 1.69 -3.22
CA ASP A 113 1.00 2.27 -3.98
C ASP A 113 1.27 3.69 -4.48
N VAL A 114 1.95 4.54 -3.70
CA VAL A 114 2.30 5.91 -4.12
C VAL A 114 3.23 5.92 -5.32
N ILE A 115 4.18 4.99 -5.35
CA ILE A 115 5.14 4.84 -6.44
C ILE A 115 4.44 4.19 -7.64
N GLU A 116 3.59 3.20 -7.41
CA GLU A 116 2.78 2.57 -8.48
C GLU A 116 1.83 3.56 -9.14
N ASP A 117 1.14 4.39 -8.36
CA ASP A 117 0.29 5.47 -8.87
C ASP A 117 1.10 6.44 -9.72
N TYR A 118 2.30 6.82 -9.28
CA TYR A 118 3.20 7.64 -10.09
C TYR A 118 3.57 6.96 -11.42
N PHE A 119 3.90 5.68 -11.43
CA PHE A 119 4.20 4.94 -12.66
C PHE A 119 2.95 4.72 -13.54
N GLY A 120 1.76 4.57 -12.96
CA GLY A 120 0.50 4.54 -13.69
C GLY A 120 0.23 5.87 -14.42
N HIS A 121 0.52 6.99 -13.74
CA HIS A 121 0.46 8.32 -14.35
C HIS A 121 1.49 8.52 -15.46
N GLN A 122 2.65 7.84 -15.39
CA GLN A 122 3.67 7.86 -16.44
C GLN A 122 3.18 7.17 -17.73
N GLY A 123 2.54 6.01 -17.63
CA GLY A 123 1.98 5.30 -18.79
C GLY A 123 0.76 5.99 -19.42
N THR A 124 -0.02 6.71 -18.62
CA THR A 124 -1.25 7.38 -19.09
C THR A 124 -1.03 8.76 -19.73
N GLN A 125 0.15 9.38 -19.60
CA GLN A 125 0.39 10.73 -20.15
C GLN A 125 0.19 10.85 -21.67
N ARG A 126 0.27 9.75 -22.43
CA ARG A 126 0.19 9.78 -23.91
C ARG A 126 -0.82 8.82 -24.54
N GLY A 127 -1.75 8.26 -23.76
CA GLY A 127 -2.92 7.51 -24.23
C GLY A 127 -2.66 6.16 -24.94
N ARG A 128 -1.51 5.94 -25.59
CA ARG A 128 -1.16 4.72 -26.35
C ARG A 128 0.30 4.26 -26.19
N SER A 129 1.10 4.91 -25.33
CA SER A 129 2.48 4.51 -25.08
C SER A 129 2.57 3.92 -23.68
N ASP A 130 2.33 2.61 -23.59
CA ASP A 130 2.38 1.87 -22.32
C ASP A 130 3.79 1.83 -21.73
N ASN A 131 4.82 2.11 -22.54
CA ASN A 131 6.21 2.14 -22.11
C ASN A 131 6.97 3.36 -22.69
N PRO A 132 7.22 4.42 -21.89
CA PRO A 132 7.98 5.58 -22.34
C PRO A 132 9.48 5.30 -22.44
N SER A 133 10.18 5.97 -23.36
CA SER A 133 11.65 6.01 -23.35
C SER A 133 12.18 6.77 -22.12
N ALA A 134 13.46 6.62 -21.79
CA ALA A 134 14.08 7.35 -20.68
C ALA A 134 13.95 8.88 -20.81
N GLU A 135 14.08 9.40 -22.03
CA GLU A 135 13.88 10.82 -22.33
C GLU A 135 12.42 11.24 -22.10
N GLN A 136 11.48 10.45 -22.62
CA GLN A 136 10.04 10.69 -22.45
C GLN A 136 9.62 10.64 -20.97
N PHE A 137 10.19 9.73 -20.19
CA PHE A 137 9.98 9.64 -18.76
C PHE A 137 10.41 10.93 -18.04
N GLY A 138 11.53 11.51 -18.47
CA GLY A 138 12.00 12.83 -17.99
C GLY A 138 11.02 13.95 -18.28
N TYR A 139 10.50 14.05 -19.52
CA TYR A 139 9.50 15.06 -19.88
C TYR A 139 8.15 14.86 -19.16
N ASN A 140 7.72 13.61 -19.01
CA ASN A 140 6.50 13.26 -18.29
C ASN A 140 6.60 13.64 -16.81
N LYS A 141 7.79 13.49 -16.18
CA LYS A 141 8.01 13.90 -14.78
C LYS A 141 7.67 15.36 -14.56
N LEU A 142 8.15 16.27 -15.42
CA LEU A 142 7.85 17.70 -15.30
C LEU A 142 6.35 17.97 -15.45
N THR A 143 5.72 17.29 -16.41
CA THR A 143 4.27 17.40 -16.65
C THR A 143 3.45 16.92 -15.46
N ILE A 144 3.82 15.78 -14.86
CA ILE A 144 3.17 15.22 -13.68
C ILE A 144 3.36 16.12 -12.46
N ALA A 145 4.57 16.67 -12.26
CA ALA A 145 4.85 17.59 -11.17
C ALA A 145 3.97 18.85 -11.27
N VAL A 146 3.92 19.49 -12.43
CA VAL A 146 3.07 20.67 -12.67
C VAL A 146 1.59 20.33 -12.50
N LYS A 147 1.10 19.20 -13.04
CA LYS A 147 -0.29 18.77 -12.84
C LYS A 147 -0.61 18.54 -11.37
N ARG A 148 0.28 17.91 -10.59
CA ARG A 148 0.05 17.61 -9.17
C ARG A 148 0.18 18.83 -8.26
N ASP A 149 0.98 19.83 -8.62
CA ASP A 149 1.06 21.09 -7.88
C ASP A 149 -0.16 22.00 -8.12
N ILE A 150 -0.78 21.90 -9.30
CA ILE A 150 -1.99 22.68 -9.65
C ILE A 150 -3.28 21.95 -9.23
N VAL A 151 -3.28 20.62 -9.23
CA VAL A 151 -4.48 19.81 -8.96
C VAL A 151 -4.49 19.35 -7.50
N THR A 152 -5.44 19.88 -6.71
CA THR A 152 -5.81 19.29 -5.43
C THR A 152 -6.27 17.85 -5.63
N SER A 153 -5.59 16.91 -4.99
CA SER A 153 -5.80 15.46 -5.03
C SER A 153 -7.25 15.03 -5.27
N VAL A 154 -7.50 14.43 -6.42
CA VAL A 154 -8.77 13.79 -6.75
C VAL A 154 -8.71 12.34 -6.28
N SER A 155 -9.57 12.00 -5.33
CA SER A 155 -9.91 10.63 -4.92
C SER A 155 -10.29 9.78 -6.14
N GLY A 156 -9.79 8.53 -6.21
CA GLY A 156 -10.11 7.54 -7.25
C GLY A 156 -11.62 7.23 -7.38
N ASN A 157 -12.08 6.45 -8.36
CA ASN A 157 -11.39 5.44 -9.18
C ASN A 157 -11.64 5.70 -10.68
N THR A 158 -10.57 5.86 -11.46
CA THR A 158 -10.54 6.07 -12.93
C THR A 158 -11.51 7.16 -13.47
N GLY A 159 -11.13 8.42 -13.29
CA GLY A 159 -11.49 9.53 -14.19
C GLY A 159 -12.94 10.04 -14.12
N GLY A 160 -13.22 10.93 -13.16
CA GLY A 160 -14.47 11.70 -13.16
C GLY A 160 -14.52 12.71 -14.30
N GLN A 161 -15.60 12.68 -15.09
CA GLN A 161 -15.92 13.72 -16.07
C GLN A 161 -16.18 15.06 -15.36
N TYR A 162 -15.44 16.10 -15.72
CA TYR A 162 -15.77 17.45 -15.29
C TYR A 162 -16.81 18.06 -16.22
N GLY A 163 -17.94 18.46 -15.63
CA GLY A 163 -18.89 19.37 -16.26
C GLY A 163 -18.18 20.67 -16.63
N LYS A 164 -18.38 21.12 -17.87
CA LYS A 164 -17.91 22.43 -18.33
C LYS A 164 -18.60 23.51 -17.49
N ALA A 165 -17.82 24.24 -16.69
CA ALA A 165 -18.30 25.53 -16.19
C ALA A 165 -18.41 26.48 -17.40
N LYS A 166 -19.60 27.08 -17.56
CA LYS A 166 -19.81 28.26 -18.39
C LYS A 166 -19.26 29.48 -17.68
#